data_AF-A0A416ZEZ2-F1
#
_entry.id   AF-A0A416ZEZ2-F1
#
_cell.length_a   1.000
_cell.length_b   1.000
_cell.length_c   1.000
_cell.angle_alpha   90.00
_cell.angle_beta   90.00
_cell.angle_gamma   90.00
#
_symmetry.space_group_name_H-M   'P 1'
#
loop_
_entity.id
_entity.type
_entity.pdbx_description
1 polymer ?
#
loop_
_entity_poly.entity_id
_entity_poly.type
_entity_poly.pdbx_seq_one_letter_code
_entity_poly.pdbx_strand_id
1 'polypeptide(L)'
;MGDREDTQRRTIGPLGIGAALFAACVVLIPLVFLRIPVNSSSSHLSSATGIIRSIDIERSRASIELTDHDPAEFPFRDEPVLFEVPEGHLGQEGFEVGDPVDATFFYTSPPKEPLECVAMEIATDLNSASVT
;
A
#
# COMPACT_ATOMS: atom_id res chain seq x y z
N MET A 1 13.05 -30.11 -65.25
CA MET A 1 13.80 -30.83 -64.19
C MET A 1 14.97 -29.93 -63.84
N GLY A 2 14.84 -29.05 -62.85
CA GLY A 2 14.70 -29.40 -61.44
C GLY A 2 16.08 -29.16 -60.83
N ASP A 3 16.30 -28.00 -60.24
CA ASP A 3 16.14 -27.80 -58.79
C ASP A 3 17.54 -27.81 -58.17
N ARG A 4 18.00 -26.63 -57.75
CA ARG A 4 18.89 -26.43 -56.61
C ARG A 4 19.14 -24.95 -56.43
N GLU A 5 18.20 -24.34 -55.73
CA GLU A 5 18.44 -23.15 -54.94
C GLU A 5 19.56 -23.50 -53.96
N ASP A 6 20.77 -22.96 -54.19
CA ASP A 6 21.84 -22.90 -53.21
C ASP A 6 21.35 -21.99 -52.07
N THR A 7 20.53 -22.59 -51.22
CA THR A 7 20.03 -21.99 -50.01
C THR A 7 21.24 -21.81 -49.12
N GLN A 8 21.75 -20.59 -49.16
CA GLN A 8 22.74 -20.01 -48.27
C GLN A 8 22.49 -20.53 -46.85
N ARG A 9 23.13 -21.64 -46.48
CA ARG A 9 23.27 -22.07 -45.09
C ARG A 9 24.17 -21.02 -44.45
N ARG A 10 23.55 -19.92 -43.99
CA ARG A 10 24.12 -19.06 -42.97
C ARG A 10 24.29 -19.94 -41.75
N THR A 11 25.46 -20.56 -41.66
CA THR A 11 25.93 -21.24 -40.47
C THR A 11 25.96 -20.18 -39.37
N ILE A 12 24.92 -20.15 -38.54
CA ILE A 12 24.89 -19.33 -37.33
C ILE A 12 25.88 -20.01 -36.38
N GLY A 13 27.14 -19.58 -36.46
CA GLY A 13 28.18 -20.04 -35.53
C GLY A 13 27.84 -19.65 -34.09
N PRO A 14 28.56 -20.18 -33.09
CA PRO A 14 28.34 -19.88 -31.67
C PRO A 14 28.38 -18.37 -31.34
N LEU A 15 29.11 -17.58 -32.14
CA LEU A 15 29.10 -16.11 -32.09
C LEU A 15 27.75 -15.47 -32.47
N GLY A 16 26.97 -16.09 -33.37
CA GLY A 16 25.66 -15.60 -33.80
C GLY A 16 24.56 -15.90 -32.79
N ILE A 17 24.63 -17.04 -32.10
CA ILE A 17 23.68 -17.40 -31.03
C ILE A 17 23.91 -16.50 -29.81
N GLY A 18 25.18 -16.27 -29.43
CA GLY A 18 25.53 -15.34 -28.35
C GLY A 18 25.10 -13.90 -28.64
N ALA A 19 25.31 -13.42 -29.87
CA ALA A 19 24.88 -12.08 -30.28
C ALA A 19 23.35 -11.94 -30.33
N ALA A 20 22.63 -12.98 -30.77
CA ALA A 20 21.17 -13.00 -30.77
C ALA A 20 20.60 -13.00 -29.34
N LEU A 21 21.19 -13.76 -28.42
CA LEU A 21 20.80 -13.76 -27.00
C LEU A 21 21.12 -12.43 -26.33
N PHE A 22 22.27 -11.83 -26.63
CA PHE A 22 22.63 -10.50 -26.12
C PHE A 22 21.64 -9.42 -26.61
N ALA A 23 21.32 -9.42 -27.91
CA ALA A 23 20.32 -8.51 -28.48
C ALA A 23 18.91 -8.74 -27.88
N ALA A 24 18.52 -10.01 -27.68
CA ALA A 24 17.27 -10.34 -27.03
C ALA A 24 17.23 -9.83 -25.57
N CYS A 25 18.31 -10.01 -24.80
CA CYS A 25 18.41 -9.47 -23.44
C CYS A 25 18.35 -7.94 -23.42
N VAL A 26 19.07 -7.25 -24.31
CA VAL A 26 19.07 -5.78 -24.40
C VAL A 26 17.70 -5.21 -24.74
N VAL A 27 16.84 -5.93 -25.46
CA VAL A 27 15.47 -5.51 -25.78
C VAL A 27 14.47 -5.92 -24.71
N LEU A 28 14.61 -7.13 -24.14
CA LEU A 28 13.68 -7.65 -23.13
C LEU A 28 13.82 -6.93 -21.78
N ILE A 29 15.04 -6.59 -21.36
CA ILE A 29 15.27 -5.88 -20.09
C ILE A 29 14.50 -4.55 -20.04
N PRO A 30 14.64 -3.60 -20.99
CA PRO A 30 13.87 -2.36 -20.96
C PRO A 30 12.37 -2.58 -21.17
N LEU A 31 11.94 -3.60 -21.91
CA LEU A 31 10.52 -3.98 -22.03
C LEU A 31 9.92 -4.47 -20.71
N VAL A 32 10.71 -5.18 -19.90
CA VAL A 32 10.33 -5.58 -18.54
C VAL A 32 10.32 -4.36 -17.62
N PHE A 33 11.32 -3.47 -17.68
CA PHE A 33 11.29 -2.21 -16.92
C PHE A 33 10.10 -1.30 -17.28
N LEU A 34 9.68 -1.24 -18.55
CA LEU A 34 8.50 -0.49 -18.97
C LEU A 34 7.18 -1.11 -18.51
N ARG A 35 7.16 -2.43 -18.27
CA ARG A 35 5.98 -3.18 -17.85
C ARG A 35 5.89 -3.40 -16.34
N ILE A 36 6.95 -3.16 -15.60
CA ILE A 36 6.85 -3.02 -14.15
C ILE A 36 6.19 -1.66 -13.95
N PRO A 37 4.93 -1.59 -13.49
CA PRO A 37 4.41 -0.32 -13.01
C PRO A 37 5.35 0.08 -11.88
N VAL A 38 6.21 1.08 -12.14
CA VAL A 38 6.86 1.85 -11.09
C VAL A 38 5.74 2.68 -10.48
N ASN A 39 4.79 2.00 -9.83
CA ASN A 39 4.00 2.62 -8.79
C ASN A 39 5.02 2.88 -7.70
N SER A 40 5.65 4.04 -7.77
CA SER A 40 6.19 4.71 -6.60
C SER A 40 4.99 4.99 -5.70
N SER A 41 4.46 3.94 -5.07
CA SER A 41 3.53 4.08 -3.97
C SER A 41 4.36 4.64 -2.84
N SER A 42 4.48 5.97 -2.79
CA SER A 42 4.96 6.64 -1.61
C SER A 42 4.00 6.28 -0.49
N SER A 43 4.52 5.63 0.54
CA SER A 43 3.81 5.53 1.81
C SER A 43 4.00 6.87 2.51
N HIS A 44 2.87 7.48 2.88
CA HIS A 44 2.82 8.71 3.65
C HIS A 44 2.46 8.35 5.07
N LEU A 45 3.26 8.84 6.02
CA LEU A 45 2.92 8.76 7.44
C LEU A 45 1.98 9.92 7.75
N SER A 46 0.83 9.61 8.33
CA SER A 46 -0.16 10.59 8.79
C SER A 46 -0.56 10.28 10.22
N SER A 47 -1.14 11.28 10.87
CA SER A 47 -1.84 11.11 12.14
C SER A 47 -3.19 11.80 12.05
N ALA A 48 -4.20 11.21 12.67
CA ALA A 48 -5.55 11.77 12.77
C ALA A 48 -6.23 11.29 14.05
N THR A 49 -7.11 12.14 14.58
CA THR A 49 -7.99 11.77 15.68
C THR A 49 -9.30 11.20 15.13
N GLY A 50 -9.93 10.29 15.85
CA GLY A 50 -11.20 9.71 15.43
C GLY A 50 -11.91 8.92 16.52
N ILE A 51 -13.05 8.34 16.17
CA ILE A 51 -13.85 7.51 17.07
C ILE A 51 -13.92 6.09 16.52
N ILE A 52 -13.65 5.09 17.37
CA ILE A 52 -13.79 3.69 17.00
C ILE A 52 -15.27 3.37 16.76
N ARG A 53 -15.60 2.84 15.57
CA ARG A 53 -16.95 2.41 15.18
C ARG A 53 -17.13 0.90 15.22
N SER A 54 -16.08 0.14 14.97
CA SER A 54 -16.11 -1.32 15.12
C SER A 54 -14.70 -1.87 15.38
N ILE A 55 -14.64 -3.01 16.06
CA ILE A 55 -13.41 -3.73 16.36
C ILE A 55 -13.61 -5.18 15.94
N ASP A 56 -12.69 -5.69 15.12
CA ASP A 56 -12.54 -7.09 14.78
C ASP A 56 -11.22 -7.58 15.37
N ILE A 57 -11.29 -8.14 16.57
CA ILE A 57 -10.14 -8.61 17.33
C ILE A 57 -9.49 -9.82 16.65
N GLU A 58 -10.27 -10.69 15.99
CA GLU A 58 -9.75 -11.89 15.32
C GLU A 58 -8.84 -11.54 14.15
N ARG A 59 -9.10 -10.40 13.51
CA ARG A 59 -8.32 -9.90 12.36
C ARG A 59 -7.40 -8.74 12.71
N SER A 60 -7.33 -8.34 13.98
CA SER A 60 -6.62 -7.15 14.45
C SER A 60 -6.99 -5.90 13.62
N ARG A 61 -8.29 -5.66 13.43
CA ARG A 61 -8.81 -4.54 12.63
C ARG A 61 -9.75 -3.67 13.43
N ALA A 62 -9.71 -2.37 13.17
CA ALA A 62 -10.65 -1.41 13.72
C ALA A 62 -11.14 -0.47 12.62
N SER A 63 -12.43 -0.15 12.64
CA SER A 63 -12.99 0.89 11.78
C SER A 63 -13.09 2.17 12.59
N ILE A 64 -12.50 3.26 12.08
CA ILE A 64 -12.40 4.53 12.81
C ILE A 64 -12.95 5.64 11.93
N GLU A 65 -13.89 6.38 12.48
CA GLU A 65 -14.37 7.62 11.86
C GLU A 65 -13.44 8.75 12.25
N LEU A 66 -12.62 9.21 11.29
CA LEU A 66 -11.61 10.25 11.53
C LEU A 66 -12.26 11.63 11.56
N THR A 67 -11.99 12.39 12.61
CA THR A 67 -12.59 13.71 12.87
C THR A 67 -11.64 14.88 12.62
N ASP A 68 -10.33 14.67 12.72
CA ASP A 68 -9.32 15.72 12.56
C ASP A 68 -8.29 15.32 11.51
N HIS A 69 -8.64 15.48 10.22
CA HIS A 69 -7.71 15.27 9.12
C HIS A 69 -7.90 16.34 8.04
N ASP A 70 -6.81 16.81 7.43
CA ASP A 70 -6.89 17.70 6.26
C ASP A 70 -7.31 16.88 5.04
N PRO A 71 -8.46 17.15 4.42
CA PRO A 71 -8.93 16.32 3.35
C PRO A 71 -8.29 16.62 1.99
N ALA A 72 -7.51 17.69 1.91
CA ALA A 72 -6.57 17.89 0.82
C ALA A 72 -5.43 16.85 0.88
N GLU A 73 -5.07 16.38 2.07
CA GLU A 73 -4.04 15.38 2.30
C GLU A 73 -4.64 13.96 2.37
N PHE A 74 -5.87 13.82 2.87
CA PHE A 74 -6.49 12.52 3.12
C PHE A 74 -7.97 12.47 2.69
N PRO A 75 -8.32 11.77 1.59
CA PRO A 75 -9.64 11.94 0.95
C PRO A 75 -10.82 11.23 1.65
N PHE A 76 -10.67 10.71 2.86
CA PHE A 76 -11.72 9.93 3.54
C PHE A 76 -12.57 10.81 4.46
N ARG A 77 -13.57 11.48 3.87
CA ARG A 77 -14.41 12.44 4.63
C ARG A 77 -15.68 11.86 5.24
N ASP A 78 -16.23 10.80 4.64
CA ASP A 78 -17.66 10.47 4.85
C ASP A 78 -17.90 9.07 5.41
N GLU A 79 -16.89 8.19 5.39
CA GLU A 79 -17.03 6.80 5.85
C GLU A 79 -15.93 6.43 6.85
N PRO A 80 -16.25 5.61 7.87
CA PRO A 80 -15.25 5.05 8.78
C PRO A 80 -14.19 4.27 8.02
N VAL A 81 -12.92 4.62 8.24
CA VAL A 81 -11.78 4.02 7.55
C VAL A 81 -11.36 2.75 8.27
N LEU A 82 -11.08 1.69 7.51
CA LEU A 82 -10.58 0.45 8.09
C LEU A 82 -9.07 0.52 8.34
N PHE A 83 -8.68 0.27 9.59
CA PHE A 83 -7.30 0.18 10.04
C PHE A 83 -6.93 -1.26 10.39
N GLU A 84 -5.74 -1.67 9.97
CA GLU A 84 -5.05 -2.85 10.48
C GLU A 84 -4.17 -2.42 11.65
N VAL A 85 -4.50 -2.90 12.84
CA VAL A 85 -3.88 -2.49 14.10
C VAL A 85 -2.88 -3.55 14.53
N PRO A 86 -1.70 -3.19 15.07
CA PRO A 86 -0.74 -4.18 15.52
C PRO A 86 -1.34 -5.15 16.54
N GLU A 87 -0.99 -6.44 16.42
CA GLU A 87 -1.50 -7.48 17.30
C GLU A 87 -1.28 -7.12 18.78
N GLY A 88 -2.28 -7.41 19.61
CA GLY A 88 -2.26 -7.13 21.05
C GLY A 88 -2.82 -5.76 21.45
N HIS A 89 -2.88 -4.77 20.56
CA HIS A 89 -3.32 -3.42 20.93
C HIS A 89 -4.83 -3.35 21.13
N LEU A 90 -5.62 -3.92 20.21
CA LEU A 90 -7.10 -3.90 20.28
C LEU A 90 -7.71 -4.75 21.41
N GLY A 91 -6.94 -5.62 22.05
CA GLY A 91 -7.46 -6.60 23.02
C GLY A 91 -6.81 -6.55 24.41
N GLN A 92 -5.56 -6.06 24.53
CA GLN A 92 -4.89 -5.94 25.84
C GLN A 92 -4.99 -4.53 26.45
N GLU A 93 -5.17 -3.49 25.65
CA GLU A 93 -5.13 -2.10 26.14
C GLU A 93 -6.51 -1.47 26.40
N GLY A 94 -7.60 -2.20 26.16
CA GLY A 94 -8.94 -1.79 26.58
C GLY A 94 -9.67 -0.84 25.64
N PHE A 95 -9.34 -0.82 24.34
CA PHE A 95 -10.12 -0.09 23.34
C PHE A 95 -11.53 -0.66 23.22
N GLU A 96 -12.52 0.21 23.33
CA GLU A 96 -13.94 -0.09 23.15
C GLU A 96 -14.52 0.69 21.96
N VAL A 97 -15.63 0.19 21.42
CA VAL A 97 -16.38 0.92 20.40
C VAL A 97 -16.93 2.20 21.03
N GLY A 98 -16.64 3.34 20.40
CA GLY A 98 -16.98 4.66 20.91
C GLY A 98 -15.80 5.39 21.55
N ASP A 99 -14.67 4.72 21.77
CA ASP A 99 -13.49 5.38 22.31
C ASP A 99 -12.91 6.40 21.30
N PRO A 100 -12.57 7.60 21.79
CA PRO A 100 -11.80 8.55 21.01
C PRO A 100 -10.35 8.09 20.97
N VAL A 101 -9.76 8.07 19.77
CA VAL A 101 -8.39 7.59 19.56
C VAL A 101 -7.59 8.53 18.68
N ASP A 102 -6.30 8.61 18.98
CA ASP A 102 -5.29 9.20 18.12
C ASP A 102 -4.59 8.08 17.36
N ALA A 103 -4.78 8.05 16.04
CA ALA A 103 -4.22 7.02 15.17
C ALA A 103 -3.07 7.60 14.35
N THR A 104 -1.92 6.93 14.38
CA THR A 104 -0.77 7.20 13.50
C THR A 104 -0.62 6.05 12.53
N PHE A 105 -0.64 6.32 11.23
CA PHE A 105 -0.77 5.28 10.20
C PHE A 105 -0.07 5.64 8.89
N PHE A 106 0.21 4.61 8.10
CA PHE A 106 0.69 4.76 6.73
C PHE A 106 -0.46 4.62 5.73
N TYR A 107 -0.44 5.48 4.70
CA TYR A 107 -1.34 5.37 3.55
C TYR A 107 -0.59 5.55 2.23
N THR A 108 -1.15 5.04 1.13
CA THR A 108 -0.63 5.24 -0.23
C THR A 108 -1.48 6.24 -0.99
N SER A 109 -1.01 6.80 -2.11
CA SER A 109 -1.82 7.64 -2.99
C SER A 109 -2.04 6.95 -4.35
N PRO A 110 -3.27 6.61 -4.75
CA PRO A 110 -4.52 6.76 -4.01
C PRO A 110 -4.57 5.82 -2.79
N PRO A 111 -5.32 6.18 -1.73
CA PRO A 111 -5.32 5.39 -0.52
C PRO A 111 -6.07 4.07 -0.72
N LYS A 112 -5.56 3.05 -0.06
CA LYS A 112 -6.05 1.69 -0.12
C LYS A 112 -6.25 1.17 1.28
N GLU A 113 -7.49 0.83 1.60
CA GLU A 113 -7.83 0.17 2.85
C GLU A 113 -7.54 -1.35 2.81
N PRO A 114 -7.25 -1.99 3.96
CA PRO A 114 -7.07 -1.38 5.28
C PRO A 114 -5.75 -0.58 5.35
N LEU A 115 -5.76 0.51 6.13
CA LEU A 115 -4.57 1.31 6.41
C LEU A 115 -3.72 0.67 7.48
N GLU A 116 -2.41 0.72 7.32
CA GLU A 116 -1.47 0.15 8.28
C GLU A 116 -1.30 1.12 9.45
N CYS A 117 -1.89 0.78 10.59
CA CYS A 117 -1.73 1.54 11.82
C CYS A 117 -0.39 1.21 12.46
N VAL A 118 0.36 2.26 12.82
CA VAL A 118 1.66 2.15 13.50
C VAL A 118 1.47 2.23 15.00
N ALA A 119 0.62 3.16 15.43
CA ALA A 119 0.31 3.40 16.83
C ALA A 119 -1.14 3.90 16.93
N MET A 120 -1.81 3.46 17.99
CA MET A 120 -3.16 3.88 18.32
C MET A 120 -3.21 4.06 19.83
N GLU A 121 -3.69 5.21 20.28
CA GLU A 121 -3.77 5.56 21.69
C GLU A 121 -5.14 6.17 21.98
N ILE A 122 -5.67 5.98 23.18
CA ILE A 122 -6.91 6.64 23.60
C ILE A 122 -6.62 8.14 23.77
N ALA A 123 -7.37 8.98 23.07
CA ALA A 123 -7.18 10.43 23.12
C ALA A 123 -7.52 10.94 24.54
N THR A 124 -6.51 11.41 25.28
CA THR A 124 -6.64 11.76 26.70
C THR A 124 -7.20 13.17 26.95
N ASP A 125 -7.40 13.96 25.89
CA ASP A 125 -7.68 15.41 26.00
C ASP A 125 -9.16 15.82 25.93
N LEU A 126 -10.11 14.90 26.07
CA LEU A 126 -11.55 15.25 26.11
C LEU A 126 -12.05 15.74 27.49
N ASN A 127 -11.20 15.79 28.52
CA ASN A 127 -11.66 16.05 29.90
C ASN A 127 -11.05 17.29 30.60
N SER A 128 -10.65 18.32 29.84
CA SER A 128 -10.17 19.58 30.42
C SER A 128 -11.11 20.78 30.20
N ALA A 129 -12.28 20.58 29.58
CA ALA A 129 -13.27 21.65 29.41
C ALA A 129 -14.60 21.27 30.07
N SER A 130 -14.95 22.02 31.13
CA SER A 130 -16.26 22.09 31.81
C SER A 130 -16.43 21.32 33.13
N VAL A 131 -15.58 21.62 34.11
CA VAL A 131 -16.07 21.84 35.48
C VAL A 131 -16.10 23.35 35.71
N THR A 132 -17.24 24.00 35.48
CA THR A 132 -17.69 25.17 36.24
C THR A 132 -19.16 25.48 35.97
#